data_AF-A0A955YV06-F1
#
_entry.id   AF-A0A955YV06-F1
#
_cell.length_a   1.000
_cell.length_b   1.000
_cell.length_c   1.000
_cell.angle_alpha   90.00
_cell.angle_beta   90.00
_cell.angle_gamma   90.00
#
_symmetry.space_group_name_H-M   'P 1'
#
loop_
_entity.id
_entity.type
_entity.pdbx_description
1 polymer ?
#
loop_
_entity_poly.entity_id
_entity_poly.type
_entity_poly.pdbx_seq_one_letter_code
_entity_poly.pdbx_strand_id
1 'polypeptide(L)'
;MTPRLAYVAGPGRSGSTLLGLLLNNHPDICSLGEVHRVGLCAAEGFQPCTCGMPVAECAFWCAVDRDLAKRLGRPGESILATTQFALDPREVSPVAGALQKGLLVGGARRAYGLFAPRWVPAHHAAVGASLELYESVRAVSGARVVVDSTKDARRLAALYFADPKAFRVLYMIRDGRAVAASEMRREGIGMDLAAR
;
A
#
# COMPACT_ATOMS: atom_id res chain seq x y z
N MET A 1 22.01 7.49 -3.19
CA MET A 1 20.80 7.04 -3.92
C MET A 1 19.58 7.67 -3.29
N THR A 2 18.79 8.40 -4.07
CA THR A 2 17.48 8.93 -3.65
C THR A 2 16.48 7.78 -3.49
N PRO A 3 15.68 7.76 -2.41
CA PRO A 3 14.65 6.74 -2.25
C PRO A 3 13.60 6.87 -3.35
N ARG A 4 13.05 5.74 -3.80
CA ARG A 4 11.98 5.69 -4.81
C ARG A 4 10.60 5.52 -4.17
N LEU A 5 10.57 4.93 -2.97
CA LEU A 5 9.36 4.67 -2.20
C LEU A 5 9.52 5.16 -0.76
N ALA A 6 8.59 5.99 -0.32
CA ALA A 6 8.38 6.33 1.08
C ALA A 6 7.08 5.68 1.57
N TYR A 7 7.13 5.01 2.70
CA TYR A 7 5.99 4.34 3.30
C TYR A 7 5.59 5.05 4.59
N VAL A 8 4.36 5.54 4.66
CA VAL A 8 3.83 6.19 5.85
C VAL A 8 3.33 5.13 6.82
N ALA A 9 4.09 4.92 7.89
CA ALA A 9 3.77 4.01 8.97
C ALA A 9 3.19 4.77 10.16
N GLY A 10 2.41 4.08 10.98
CA GLY A 10 1.78 4.65 12.18
C GLY A 10 0.32 4.22 12.29
N PRO A 11 -0.33 4.54 13.42
CA PRO A 11 -1.72 4.20 13.60
C PRO A 11 -2.62 4.95 12.62
N GLY A 12 -3.79 4.36 12.32
CA GLY A 12 -4.90 5.07 11.70
C GLY A 12 -5.18 6.38 12.45
N ARG A 13 -5.76 7.36 11.76
CA ARG A 13 -6.14 8.66 12.36
C ARG A 13 -4.96 9.49 12.89
N SER A 14 -3.74 9.27 12.42
CA SER A 14 -2.57 10.09 12.78
C SER A 14 -2.38 11.34 11.90
N GLY A 15 -3.34 11.66 11.03
CA GLY A 15 -3.20 12.76 10.07
C GLY A 15 -2.46 12.39 8.77
N SER A 16 -2.32 11.09 8.47
CA SER A 16 -1.65 10.62 7.24
C SER A 16 -2.30 11.17 5.96
N THR A 17 -3.62 11.39 5.98
CA THR A 17 -4.34 11.98 4.84
C THR A 17 -3.94 13.43 4.61
N LEU A 18 -3.86 14.24 5.69
CA LEU A 18 -3.38 15.63 5.61
C LEU A 18 -1.93 15.66 5.11
N LEU A 19 -1.07 14.80 5.65
CA LEU A 19 0.31 14.66 5.17
C LEU A 19 0.36 14.31 3.68
N GLY A 20 -0.43 13.34 3.22
CA GLY A 20 -0.49 12.96 1.81
C GLY A 20 -0.92 14.12 0.89
N LEU A 21 -1.90 14.92 1.32
CA LEU A 21 -2.32 16.12 0.59
C LEU A 21 -1.20 17.17 0.51
N LEU A 22 -0.48 17.41 1.62
CA LEU A 22 0.67 18.32 1.64
C LEU A 22 1.80 17.84 0.74
N LEU A 23 2.13 16.54 0.78
CA LEU A 23 3.19 15.95 -0.05
C LEU A 23 2.87 16.01 -1.54
N ASN A 24 1.60 15.84 -1.93
CA ASN A 24 1.15 15.94 -3.32
C ASN A 24 1.27 17.36 -3.93
N ASN A 25 1.60 18.39 -3.14
CA ASN A 25 1.92 19.71 -3.68
C ASN A 25 3.37 19.82 -4.19
N HIS A 26 4.23 18.83 -3.91
CA HIS A 26 5.61 18.82 -4.39
C HIS A 26 5.71 18.09 -5.75
N PRO A 27 6.28 18.70 -6.81
CA PRO A 27 6.26 18.14 -8.17
C PRO A 27 6.98 16.79 -8.30
N ASP A 28 7.99 16.54 -7.46
CA ASP A 28 8.73 15.26 -7.45
C ASP A 28 8.09 14.15 -6.60
N ILE A 29 6.93 14.37 -5.97
CA ILE A 29 6.32 13.43 -5.03
C ILE A 29 4.90 13.08 -5.48
N CYS A 30 4.60 11.78 -5.54
CA CYS A 30 3.26 11.26 -5.78
C CYS A 30 2.80 10.39 -4.62
N SER A 31 1.86 10.89 -3.82
CA SER A 31 1.23 10.19 -2.70
C SER A 31 -0.06 9.51 -3.14
N LEU A 32 -0.10 8.19 -2.96
CA LEU A 32 -1.15 7.30 -3.47
C LEU A 32 -2.25 6.97 -2.45
N GLY A 33 -2.14 7.47 -1.21
CA GLY A 33 -3.09 7.11 -0.16
C GLY A 33 -2.94 5.64 0.24
N GLU A 34 -4.05 4.97 0.52
CA GLU A 34 -4.10 3.55 0.88
C GLU A 34 -4.13 2.68 -0.39
N VAL A 35 -3.02 2.69 -1.13
CA VAL A 35 -2.93 2.12 -2.50
C VAL A 35 -3.29 0.64 -2.58
N HIS A 36 -3.18 -0.14 -1.50
CA HIS A 36 -3.60 -1.54 -1.50
C HIS A 36 -5.08 -1.73 -1.88
N ARG A 37 -5.91 -0.68 -1.79
CA ARG A 37 -7.34 -0.69 -2.15
C ARG A 37 -7.59 -0.33 -3.61
N VAL A 38 -6.58 0.07 -4.36
CA VAL A 38 -6.74 0.57 -5.74
C VAL A 38 -7.47 -0.45 -6.62
N GLY A 39 -7.23 -1.75 -6.40
CA GLY A 39 -7.92 -2.80 -7.16
C GLY A 39 -9.41 -2.90 -6.86
N LEU A 40 -9.81 -2.79 -5.59
CA LEU A 40 -11.23 -2.71 -5.21
C LEU A 40 -11.89 -1.44 -5.79
N CYS A 41 -11.18 -0.32 -5.76
CA CYS A 41 -11.71 0.92 -6.35
C CYS A 41 -11.86 0.83 -7.87
N ALA A 42 -10.94 0.13 -8.55
CA ALA A 42 -10.99 -0.07 -9.99
C ALA A 42 -12.04 -1.10 -10.42
N ALA A 43 -12.16 -2.22 -9.70
CA ALA A 43 -13.06 -3.32 -10.05
C ALA A 43 -14.52 -3.08 -9.60
N GLU A 44 -14.70 -2.57 -8.39
CA GLU A 44 -16.01 -2.50 -7.72
C GLU A 44 -16.53 -1.06 -7.57
N GLY A 45 -15.75 -0.05 -7.98
CA GLY A 45 -16.10 1.35 -7.76
C GLY A 45 -16.17 1.72 -6.27
N PHE A 46 -15.45 0.99 -5.41
CA PHE A 46 -15.55 1.08 -3.96
C PHE A 46 -15.42 2.53 -3.44
N GLN A 47 -14.46 3.30 -3.97
CA GLN A 47 -14.28 4.73 -3.69
C GLN A 47 -13.85 5.46 -4.97
N PRO A 48 -14.35 6.69 -5.21
CA PRO A 48 -13.87 7.50 -6.32
C PRO A 48 -12.42 7.94 -6.09
N CYS A 49 -11.74 8.29 -7.18
CA CYS A 49 -10.44 8.95 -7.11
C CYS A 49 -10.59 10.34 -6.46
N THR A 50 -9.49 10.92 -5.96
CA THR A 50 -9.44 12.29 -5.44
C THR A 50 -9.91 13.33 -6.47
N CYS A 51 -9.80 13.05 -7.77
CA CYS A 51 -10.33 13.92 -8.82
C CYS A 51 -11.86 13.86 -8.97
N GLY A 52 -12.56 13.00 -8.22
CA GLY A 52 -14.02 12.83 -8.26
C GLY A 52 -14.51 11.74 -9.22
N MET A 53 -13.68 11.30 -10.18
CA MET A 53 -14.05 10.24 -11.14
C MET A 53 -13.84 8.84 -10.54
N PRO A 54 -14.58 7.82 -11.01
CA PRO A 54 -14.25 6.42 -10.74
C PRO A 54 -12.79 6.11 -11.11
N VAL A 55 -12.13 5.24 -10.35
CA VAL A 55 -10.71 4.90 -10.61
C VAL A 55 -10.52 4.32 -12.01
N ALA A 56 -11.48 3.51 -12.48
CA ALA A 56 -11.48 2.94 -13.83
C ALA A 56 -11.61 3.97 -14.97
N GLU A 57 -12.09 5.19 -14.67
CA GLU A 57 -12.29 6.29 -15.64
C GLU A 57 -11.31 7.45 -15.43
N CYS A 58 -10.53 7.43 -14.35
CA CYS A 58 -9.60 8.48 -14.02
C CYS A 58 -8.41 8.46 -14.99
N ALA A 59 -8.23 9.55 -15.75
CA ALA A 59 -7.16 9.66 -16.76
C ALA A 59 -5.76 9.27 -16.23
N PHE A 60 -5.44 9.65 -14.98
CA PHE A 60 -4.21 9.26 -14.31
C PHE A 60 -4.11 7.74 -14.11
N TRP A 61 -5.12 7.14 -13.48
CA TRP A 61 -5.12 5.71 -13.20
C TRP A 61 -5.22 4.85 -14.46
N CYS A 62 -5.97 5.28 -15.48
CA CYS A 62 -5.99 4.59 -16.78
C CYS A 62 -4.62 4.62 -17.46
N ALA A 63 -3.86 5.72 -17.34
CA ALA A 63 -2.50 5.77 -17.85
C ALA A 63 -1.55 4.84 -17.08
N VAL A 64 -1.66 4.82 -15.75
CA VAL A 64 -0.91 3.90 -14.88
C VAL A 64 -1.25 2.44 -15.21
N ASP A 65 -2.52 2.10 -15.39
CA ASP A 65 -2.98 0.75 -15.70
C ASP A 65 -2.42 0.27 -17.05
N ARG A 66 -2.42 1.15 -18.07
CA ARG A 66 -1.83 0.82 -19.38
C ARG A 66 -0.31 0.62 -19.34
N ASP A 67 0.42 1.39 -18.54
CA ASP A 67 1.86 1.20 -18.34
C ASP A 67 2.11 -0.12 -17.59
N LEU A 68 1.38 -0.33 -16.50
CA LEU A 68 1.47 -1.53 -15.69
C LEU A 68 1.16 -2.81 -16.48
N ALA A 69 0.13 -2.78 -17.33
CA ALA A 69 -0.22 -3.86 -18.25
C ALA A 69 0.96 -4.24 -19.16
N LYS A 70 1.71 -3.25 -19.67
CA LYS A 70 2.91 -3.50 -20.48
C LYS A 70 4.03 -4.12 -19.65
N ARG A 71 4.29 -3.61 -18.44
CA ARG A 71 5.33 -4.12 -17.53
C ARG A 71 5.10 -5.56 -17.12
N LEU A 72 3.84 -5.92 -16.88
CA LEU A 72 3.46 -7.28 -16.50
C LEU A 72 3.22 -8.20 -17.71
N GLY A 73 3.43 -7.73 -18.95
CA GLY A 73 3.27 -8.54 -20.15
C GLY A 73 1.83 -8.93 -20.47
N ARG A 74 0.85 -8.16 -19.98
CA ARG A 74 -0.60 -8.37 -20.15
C ARG A 74 -1.28 -7.15 -20.80
N PRO A 75 -0.81 -6.67 -21.98
CA PRO A 75 -1.34 -5.47 -22.60
C PRO A 75 -2.82 -5.64 -22.98
N GLY A 76 -3.64 -4.61 -22.70
CA GLY A 76 -5.07 -4.60 -23.00
C GLY A 76 -5.96 -5.16 -21.87
N GLU A 77 -5.37 -5.79 -20.85
CA GLU A 77 -6.08 -6.15 -19.63
C GLU A 77 -6.09 -4.98 -18.64
N SER A 78 -7.18 -4.85 -17.86
CA SER A 78 -7.18 -3.93 -16.73
C SER A 78 -6.50 -4.59 -15.53
N ILE A 79 -5.22 -4.26 -15.32
CA ILE A 79 -4.43 -4.85 -14.25
C ILE A 79 -4.93 -4.37 -12.90
N LEU A 80 -5.23 -3.08 -12.76
CA LEU A 80 -5.76 -2.53 -11.53
C LEU A 80 -7.00 -3.31 -11.07
N ALA A 81 -7.95 -3.59 -11.98
CA ALA A 81 -9.16 -4.31 -11.63
C ALA A 81 -8.97 -5.84 -11.43
N THR A 82 -7.92 -6.44 -11.99
CA THR A 82 -7.74 -7.91 -11.99
C THR A 82 -6.61 -8.40 -11.10
N THR A 83 -5.85 -7.51 -10.48
CA THR A 83 -4.64 -7.85 -9.72
C THR A 83 -4.79 -7.45 -8.27
N GLN A 84 -4.42 -8.38 -7.38
CA GLN A 84 -4.40 -8.13 -5.95
C GLN A 84 -3.15 -7.33 -5.56
N PHE A 85 -3.35 -6.20 -4.89
CA PHE A 85 -2.26 -5.40 -4.31
C PHE A 85 -2.23 -5.49 -2.78
N ALA A 86 -3.28 -6.02 -2.15
CA ALA A 86 -3.36 -6.22 -0.71
C ALA A 86 -2.79 -7.58 -0.30
N LEU A 87 -2.33 -7.69 0.96
CA LEU A 87 -1.97 -8.97 1.55
C LEU A 87 -3.20 -9.57 2.26
N ASP A 88 -4.06 -10.23 1.48
CA ASP A 88 -5.31 -10.82 2.01
C ASP A 88 -5.01 -12.10 2.80
N PRO A 89 -5.31 -12.13 4.12
CA PRO A 89 -5.13 -13.33 4.94
C PRO A 89 -5.83 -14.58 4.40
N ARG A 90 -6.87 -14.45 3.57
CA ARG A 90 -7.62 -15.58 2.99
C ARG A 90 -6.85 -16.33 1.90
N GLU A 91 -5.82 -15.70 1.32
CA GLU A 91 -5.00 -16.31 0.26
C GLU A 91 -3.90 -17.22 0.80
N VAL A 92 -3.75 -17.31 2.12
CA VAL A 92 -2.72 -18.14 2.77
C VAL A 92 -3.31 -18.92 3.95
N SER A 93 -2.79 -20.12 4.19
CA SER A 93 -3.19 -20.89 5.38
C SER A 93 -2.72 -20.18 6.67
N PRO A 94 -3.40 -20.37 7.81
CA PRO A 94 -3.00 -19.76 9.08
C PRO A 94 -1.56 -20.08 9.48
N VAL A 95 -1.10 -21.30 9.21
CA VAL A 95 0.27 -21.76 9.49
C VAL A 95 1.29 -21.02 8.61
N ALA A 96 1.03 -20.95 7.31
CA ALA A 96 1.90 -20.21 6.38
C ALA A 96 1.94 -18.72 6.71
N GLY A 97 0.79 -18.13 7.07
CA GLY A 97 0.69 -16.74 7.50
C GLY A 97 1.43 -16.47 8.82
N ALA A 98 1.38 -17.37 9.79
CA ALA A 98 2.13 -17.26 11.04
C ALA A 98 3.65 -17.33 10.79
N LEU A 99 4.09 -18.27 9.96
CA LEU A 99 5.49 -18.41 9.58
C LEU A 99 6.01 -17.20 8.80
N GLN A 100 5.20 -16.69 7.86
CA GLN A 100 5.50 -15.45 7.14
C GLN A 100 5.70 -14.28 8.12
N LYS A 101 4.77 -14.09 9.08
CA LYS A 101 4.89 -13.05 10.12
C LYS A 101 6.17 -13.23 10.93
N GLY A 102 6.51 -14.45 11.33
CA GLY A 102 7.75 -14.77 12.05
C GLY A 102 9.00 -14.36 11.27
N LEU A 103 9.06 -14.68 9.97
CA LEU A 103 10.17 -14.29 9.11
C LEU A 103 10.29 -12.76 8.92
N LEU A 104 9.15 -12.08 8.78
CA LEU A 104 9.11 -10.62 8.63
C LEU A 104 9.54 -9.91 9.93
N VAL A 105 9.01 -10.33 11.09
CA VAL A 105 9.36 -9.76 12.40
C VAL A 105 10.81 -10.07 12.77
N GLY A 106 11.27 -11.29 12.50
CA GLY A 106 12.64 -11.73 12.79
C GLY A 106 13.70 -11.10 11.88
N GLY A 107 13.33 -10.24 10.93
CA GLY A 107 14.31 -9.60 10.04
C GLY A 107 14.95 -10.59 9.06
N ALA A 108 14.37 -11.77 8.85
CA ALA A 108 14.96 -12.89 8.12
C ALA A 108 14.85 -12.72 6.59
N ARG A 109 15.28 -11.56 6.08
CA ARG A 109 15.10 -11.10 4.69
C ARG A 109 15.53 -12.12 3.65
N ARG A 110 16.69 -12.75 3.82
CA ARG A 110 17.22 -13.76 2.87
C ARG A 110 16.31 -15.00 2.82
N ALA A 111 15.90 -15.50 3.99
CA ALA A 111 14.98 -16.62 4.07
C ALA A 111 13.61 -16.26 3.49
N TYR A 112 13.08 -15.09 3.82
CA TYR A 112 11.83 -14.59 3.24
C TYR A 112 11.90 -14.57 1.70
N GLY A 113 12.96 -14.01 1.11
CA GLY A 113 13.12 -13.98 -0.35
C GLY A 113 13.21 -15.37 -1.01
N LEU A 114 13.83 -16.34 -0.32
CA LEU A 114 13.95 -17.71 -0.82
C LEU A 114 12.65 -18.51 -0.73
N PHE A 115 11.91 -18.36 0.38
CA PHE A 115 10.75 -19.21 0.68
C PHE A 115 9.41 -18.59 0.32
N ALA A 116 9.27 -17.26 0.34
CA ALA A 116 8.01 -16.57 0.08
C ALA A 116 7.36 -16.93 -1.27
N PRO A 117 8.09 -17.02 -2.40
CA PRO A 117 7.49 -17.37 -3.68
C PRO A 117 6.79 -18.74 -3.68
N ARG A 118 7.26 -19.69 -2.86
CA ARG A 118 6.75 -21.06 -2.81
C ARG A 118 5.72 -21.27 -1.70
N TRP A 119 5.86 -20.58 -0.58
CA TRP A 119 5.02 -20.79 0.62
C TRP A 119 3.83 -19.84 0.70
N VAL A 120 4.01 -18.61 0.22
CA VAL A 120 2.96 -17.57 0.19
C VAL A 120 2.93 -16.91 -1.20
N PRO A 121 2.71 -17.71 -2.27
CA PRO A 121 2.83 -17.25 -3.65
C PRO A 121 1.94 -16.03 -3.95
N ALA A 122 0.70 -16.02 -3.44
CA ALA A 122 -0.23 -14.90 -3.62
C ALA A 122 0.30 -13.60 -2.99
N HIS A 123 0.78 -13.66 -1.74
CA HIS A 123 1.41 -12.51 -1.08
C HIS A 123 2.67 -12.04 -1.81
N HIS A 124 3.51 -12.98 -2.27
CA HIS A 124 4.70 -12.65 -3.04
C HIS A 124 4.34 -11.95 -4.37
N ALA A 125 3.33 -12.45 -5.07
CA ALA A 125 2.81 -11.84 -6.29
C ALA A 125 2.23 -10.45 -6.03
N ALA A 126 1.45 -10.25 -4.96
CA ALA A 126 0.90 -8.94 -4.59
C ALA A 126 1.98 -7.90 -4.29
N VAL A 127 3.08 -8.31 -3.64
CA VAL A 127 4.25 -7.44 -3.40
C VAL A 127 4.95 -7.10 -4.72
N GLY A 128 5.17 -8.09 -5.60
CA GLY A 128 5.75 -7.86 -6.92
C GLY A 128 4.91 -6.91 -7.78
N ALA A 129 3.61 -7.16 -7.87
CA ALA A 129 2.66 -6.30 -8.58
C ALA A 129 2.65 -4.87 -8.00
N SER A 130 2.77 -4.72 -6.68
CA SER A 130 2.86 -3.41 -6.04
C SER A 130 4.12 -2.65 -6.43
N LEU A 131 5.26 -3.32 -6.58
CA LEU A 131 6.51 -2.68 -7.00
C LEU A 131 6.42 -2.18 -8.44
N GLU A 132 5.86 -2.98 -9.34
CA GLU A 132 5.62 -2.55 -10.73
C GLU A 132 4.58 -1.44 -10.82
N LEU A 133 3.56 -1.45 -9.95
CA LEU A 133 2.60 -0.35 -9.82
C LEU A 133 3.31 0.95 -9.44
N TYR A 134 4.24 0.91 -8.47
CA TYR A 134 5.00 2.11 -8.10
C TYR A 134 5.88 2.63 -9.24
N GLU A 135 6.55 1.75 -9.98
CA GLU A 135 7.34 2.19 -11.13
C GLU A 135 6.46 2.73 -12.27
N SER A 136 5.25 2.19 -12.47
CA SER A 136 4.25 2.72 -13.41
C SER A 136 3.76 4.11 -12.99
N VAL A 137 3.45 4.29 -11.70
CA VAL A 137 3.10 5.59 -11.13
C VAL A 137 4.21 6.61 -11.35
N ARG A 138 5.47 6.24 -11.11
CA ARG A 138 6.62 7.13 -11.34
C ARG A 138 6.75 7.53 -12.82
N ALA A 139 6.61 6.57 -13.72
CA ALA A 139 6.69 6.81 -15.16
C ALA A 139 5.59 7.77 -15.64
N VAL A 140 4.36 7.61 -15.15
CA VAL A 140 3.21 8.43 -15.56
C VAL A 140 3.19 9.80 -14.88
N SER A 141 3.50 9.88 -13.59
CA SER A 141 3.50 11.14 -12.84
C SER A 141 4.75 11.99 -13.06
N GLY A 142 5.85 11.39 -13.51
CA GLY A 142 7.18 12.02 -13.49
C GLY A 142 7.78 12.15 -12.09
N ALA A 143 7.09 11.67 -11.04
CA ALA A 143 7.54 11.82 -9.66
C ALA A 143 8.81 10.99 -9.39
N ARG A 144 9.75 11.59 -8.65
CA ARG A 144 10.95 10.90 -8.19
C ARG A 144 10.63 9.91 -7.08
N VAL A 145 9.71 10.27 -6.19
CA VAL A 145 9.33 9.52 -4.99
C VAL A 145 7.83 9.20 -5.00
N VAL A 146 7.49 7.93 -4.78
CA VAL A 146 6.11 7.51 -4.50
C VAL A 146 5.91 7.38 -3.01
N VAL A 147 4.73 7.80 -2.52
CA VAL A 147 4.34 7.65 -1.12
C VAL A 147 3.17 6.68 -1.01
N ASP A 148 3.37 5.55 -0.32
CA ASP A 148 2.30 4.63 0.09
C ASP A 148 1.95 4.90 1.56
N SER A 149 0.67 5.07 1.86
CA SER A 149 0.17 5.29 3.23
C SER A 149 -0.80 4.21 3.69
N THR A 150 -0.73 3.05 3.06
CA THR A 150 -1.30 1.79 3.54
C THR A 150 -0.73 1.48 4.92
N LYS A 151 -1.59 1.23 5.92
CA LYS A 151 -1.15 1.03 7.31
C LYS A 151 -1.06 -0.45 7.68
N ASP A 152 -0.60 -1.28 6.75
CA ASP A 152 -0.34 -2.70 6.99
C ASP A 152 1.16 -2.93 7.24
N ALA A 153 1.49 -3.45 8.42
CA ALA A 153 2.88 -3.68 8.83
C ALA A 153 3.56 -4.83 8.05
N ARG A 154 2.79 -5.83 7.59
CA ARG A 154 3.32 -6.95 6.80
C ARG A 154 3.72 -6.48 5.39
N ARG A 155 2.88 -5.63 4.79
CA ARG A 155 3.16 -4.97 3.50
C ARG A 155 4.41 -4.11 3.60
N LEU A 156 4.51 -3.28 4.64
CA LEU A 156 5.72 -2.48 4.91
C LEU A 156 6.96 -3.38 4.93
N ALA A 157 6.96 -4.42 5.76
CA ALA A 157 8.09 -5.31 5.92
C ALA A 157 8.43 -6.07 4.62
N ALA A 158 7.42 -6.56 3.89
CA ALA A 158 7.61 -7.28 2.64
C ALA A 158 8.16 -6.39 1.52
N LEU A 159 7.66 -5.16 1.37
CA LEU A 159 8.18 -4.16 0.42
C LEU A 159 9.61 -3.76 0.78
N TYR A 160 9.89 -3.53 2.07
CA TYR A 160 11.23 -3.25 2.55
C TYR A 160 12.19 -4.41 2.25
N PHE A 161 11.77 -5.66 2.45
CA PHE A 161 12.60 -6.83 2.13
C PHE A 161 12.88 -6.97 0.64
N ALA A 162 11.97 -6.55 -0.24
CA ALA A 162 12.18 -6.58 -1.68
C ALA A 162 13.29 -5.61 -2.11
N ASP A 163 13.23 -4.33 -1.74
CA ASP A 163 14.28 -3.34 -2.06
C ASP A 163 14.55 -2.34 -0.91
N PRO A 164 15.40 -2.69 0.08
CA PRO A 164 15.71 -1.82 1.21
C PRO A 164 16.39 -0.51 0.80
N LYS A 165 17.14 -0.51 -0.31
CA LYS A 165 17.93 0.66 -0.71
C LYS A 165 17.02 1.78 -1.21
N ALA A 166 15.96 1.42 -1.93
CA ALA A 166 14.98 2.35 -2.46
C ALA A 166 13.85 2.72 -1.49
N PHE A 167 13.76 2.05 -0.33
CA PHE A 167 12.65 2.17 0.62
C PHE A 167 12.98 3.09 1.80
N ARG A 168 12.05 3.95 2.19
CA ARG A 168 12.11 4.75 3.44
C ARG A 168 10.80 4.66 4.18
N VAL A 169 10.86 4.78 5.49
CA VAL A 169 9.67 4.81 6.36
C VAL A 169 9.52 6.20 6.95
N LEU A 170 8.35 6.79 6.76
CA LEU A 170 7.89 7.97 7.47
C LEU A 170 7.01 7.49 8.62
N TYR A 171 7.56 7.40 9.82
CA TYR A 171 6.81 6.95 10.99
C TYR A 171 6.09 8.11 11.66
N MET A 172 4.76 8.13 11.54
CA MET A 172 3.90 9.14 12.14
C MET A 172 3.55 8.75 13.57
N ILE A 173 3.78 9.70 14.48
CA ILE A 173 3.43 9.58 15.89
C ILE A 173 2.35 10.61 16.21
N ARG A 174 1.30 10.16 16.90
CA ARG A 174 0.25 11.01 17.46
C ARG A 174 -0.01 10.53 18.88
N ASP A 175 -0.42 11.45 19.75
CA ASP A 175 -0.88 11.11 21.11
C ASP A 175 -1.91 9.98 21.05
N GLY A 176 -1.66 8.89 21.78
CA GLY A 176 -2.51 7.69 21.76
C GLY A 176 -3.93 7.97 22.22
N ARG A 177 -4.13 8.90 23.16
CA ARG A 177 -5.46 9.34 23.62
C ARG A 177 -6.19 10.07 22.49
N ALA A 178 -5.47 10.87 21.71
CA ALA A 178 -6.05 11.56 20.55
C ALA A 178 -6.43 10.59 19.42
N VAL A 179 -5.64 9.52 19.21
CA VAL A 179 -5.98 8.43 18.28
C VAL A 179 -7.23 7.70 18.75
N ALA A 180 -7.27 7.25 20.01
CA ALA A 180 -8.42 6.58 20.62
C ALA A 180 -9.68 7.44 20.53
N ALA A 181 -9.62 8.70 20.97
CA ALA A 181 -10.74 9.63 20.87
C ALA A 181 -11.21 9.86 19.42
N SER A 182 -10.31 9.83 18.43
CA SER A 182 -10.69 9.95 17.03
C SER A 182 -11.35 8.69 16.47
N GLU A 183 -10.91 7.49 16.87
CA GLU A 183 -11.56 6.24 16.47
C GLU A 183 -12.93 6.11 17.12
N MET A 184 -13.04 6.48 18.41
CA MET A 184 -14.32 6.48 19.12
C MET A 184 -15.39 7.32 18.42
N ARG A 185 -15.04 8.54 17.97
CA ARG A 185 -15.97 9.39 17.21
C ARG A 185 -16.36 8.79 15.86
N ARG A 186 -15.50 7.97 15.25
CA ARG A 186 -15.76 7.33 13.95
C ARG A 186 -16.72 6.15 14.11
N GLU A 187 -16.47 5.31 15.11
CA GLU A 187 -17.24 4.10 15.41
C GLU A 187 -18.52 4.41 16.22
N GLY A 188 -18.66 5.64 16.73
CA GLY A 188 -19.81 6.05 17.54
C GLY A 188 -19.83 5.42 18.94
N ILE A 189 -18.66 5.05 19.48
CA ILE A 189 -18.53 4.37 20.77
C ILE A 189 -18.18 5.34 21.91
N GLY A 190 -18.75 5.10 23.09
CA GLY A 190 -18.48 5.84 24.32
C GLY A 190 -17.14 5.47 24.99
N MET A 191 -16.66 6.33 25.91
CA MET A 191 -15.41 6.10 26.64
C MET A 191 -15.47 4.85 27.51
N ASP A 192 -16.65 4.54 28.03
CA ASP A 192 -16.94 3.37 28.87
C ASP A 192 -16.75 2.04 28.13
N LEU A 193 -17.09 2.00 26.84
CA LEU A 193 -16.86 0.84 25.98
C LEU A 193 -15.42 0.77 25.48
N ALA A 194 -14.83 1.91 25.12
CA ALA A 194 -13.47 1.99 24.58
C ALA A 194 -12.37 1.69 25.61
N ALA A 195 -12.67 1.81 26.90
CA ALA A 195 -11.74 1.53 27.99
C ALA A 195 -11.73 0.06 28.46
N ARG A 196 -12.62 -0.78 27.92
CA ARG A 196 -12.69 -2.22 28.19
C ARG A 196 -11.81 -3.01 27.22
#